data_AF-G3TSP0-F1
#
_entry.id   AF-G3TSP0-F1
#
_cell.length_a   1.000
_cell.length_b   1.000
_cell.length_c   1.000
_cell.angle_alpha   90.00
_cell.angle_beta   90.00
_cell.angle_gamma   90.00
#
_symmetry.space_group_name_H-M   'P 1'
#
loop_
_entity.id
_entity.type
_entity.pdbx_description
1 polymer ?
#
loop_
_entity_poly.entity_id
_entity_poly.type
_entity_poly.pdbx_seq_one_letter_code
_entity_poly.pdbx_strand_id
1 'polypeptide(L)'
;GIDCSTPCPLGTYGVNCSSRCGCKNDAVCSPVDGSCTCKAGTWGFGCNLTCQCLNRGACNTLDGTCTCAPGWRGEKCELLCQCEISTAEETCSLGTPELFCKDGTYGLNCAERCDCSHADGCHPTTGHCRCLPGWSGRWGPNCSLPCYCKNGASCSPDDGICECAPGFRGTTCQRICSPGFYGHRCSQTCPQCVHSSGPCHHITGLCDCLPGFTGALCNEVCPSGRFGKNCAGICTCTNNGTCNPIDRSCQCYPGWIGSD
;
A
#
# COMPACT_ATOMS: atom_id res chain seq x y z
N GLY A 1 -24.65 25.09 -23.19
CA GLY A 1 -25.85 24.69 -23.94
C GLY A 1 -27.09 24.88 -23.08
N ILE A 2 -28.28 24.76 -23.66
CA ILE A 2 -29.57 24.78 -22.92
C ILE A 2 -29.72 23.62 -21.90
N ASP A 3 -28.85 22.62 -21.97
CA ASP A 3 -28.84 21.42 -21.12
C ASP A 3 -27.52 21.22 -20.33
N CYS A 4 -26.59 22.19 -20.37
CA CYS A 4 -25.27 22.11 -19.72
C CYS A 4 -24.41 20.87 -20.08
N SER A 5 -24.72 20.13 -21.16
CA SER A 5 -24.02 18.89 -21.53
C SER A 5 -22.71 19.11 -22.29
N THR A 6 -22.45 20.34 -22.75
CA THR A 6 -21.27 20.68 -23.54
C THR A 6 -20.25 21.49 -22.73
N PRO A 7 -18.97 21.09 -22.70
CA PRO A 7 -17.92 21.87 -22.06
C PRO A 7 -17.70 23.19 -22.81
N CYS A 8 -17.08 24.16 -22.14
CA CYS A 8 -16.74 25.44 -22.76
C CYS A 8 -15.85 25.25 -23.99
N PRO A 9 -16.01 26.08 -25.04
CA PRO A 9 -15.10 26.11 -26.18
C PRO A 9 -13.63 26.25 -25.75
N LEU A 10 -12.71 25.71 -26.55
CA LEU A 10 -11.28 25.81 -26.26
C LEU A 10 -10.85 27.26 -26.02
N GLY A 11 -10.24 27.51 -24.86
CA GLY A 11 -9.74 28.83 -24.47
C GLY A 11 -10.74 29.72 -23.72
N THR A 12 -11.91 29.21 -23.31
CA THR A 12 -12.85 29.91 -22.42
C THR A 12 -13.23 29.08 -21.19
N TYR A 13 -13.65 29.76 -20.12
CA TYR A 13 -13.99 29.13 -18.85
C TYR A 13 -15.04 29.93 -18.06
N GLY A 14 -15.49 29.34 -16.94
CA GLY A 14 -16.40 29.97 -16.00
C GLY A 14 -17.86 29.89 -16.43
N VAL A 15 -18.73 30.55 -15.68
CA VAL A 15 -20.18 30.54 -15.94
C VAL A 15 -20.46 31.07 -17.35
N ASN A 16 -21.23 30.31 -18.13
CA ASN A 16 -21.53 30.60 -19.54
C ASN A 16 -20.30 30.86 -20.42
N CYS A 17 -19.12 30.35 -20.06
CA CYS A 17 -17.88 30.52 -20.82
C CYS A 17 -17.50 31.99 -21.08
N SER A 18 -17.85 32.87 -20.14
CA SER A 18 -17.72 34.33 -20.30
C SER A 18 -16.29 34.84 -20.11
N SER A 19 -15.38 34.02 -19.57
CA SER A 19 -14.00 34.37 -19.31
C SER A 19 -13.06 33.69 -20.31
N ARG A 20 -11.99 34.38 -20.72
CA ARG A 20 -10.99 33.88 -21.66
C ARG A 20 -9.73 33.42 -20.92
N CYS A 21 -9.21 32.26 -21.30
CA CYS A 21 -8.01 31.69 -20.71
C CYS A 21 -6.75 32.48 -21.06
N GLY A 22 -5.89 32.71 -20.07
CA GLY A 22 -4.61 33.40 -20.21
C GLY A 22 -3.39 32.49 -20.35
N CYS A 23 -3.58 31.18 -20.46
CA CYS A 23 -2.50 30.19 -20.48
C CYS A 23 -1.53 30.41 -21.67
N LYS A 24 -0.22 30.26 -21.40
CA LYS A 24 0.86 30.41 -22.39
C LYS A 24 1.54 29.06 -22.66
N ASN A 25 2.41 29.03 -23.66
CA ASN A 25 3.22 27.85 -24.01
C ASN A 25 2.40 26.58 -24.25
N ASP A 26 1.28 26.73 -24.97
CA ASP A 26 0.32 25.66 -25.30
C ASP A 26 -0.22 24.89 -24.08
N ALA A 27 -0.26 25.54 -22.91
CA ALA A 27 -0.86 24.96 -21.71
C ALA A 27 -2.38 24.80 -21.86
N VAL A 28 -2.90 23.73 -21.26
CA VAL A 28 -4.33 23.40 -21.33
C VAL A 28 -5.06 24.15 -20.22
N CYS A 29 -6.14 24.84 -20.57
CA CYS A 29 -6.95 25.59 -19.64
C CYS A 29 -8.13 24.76 -19.13
N SER A 30 -8.37 24.80 -17.83
CA SER A 30 -9.58 24.24 -17.22
C SER A 30 -10.81 25.05 -17.67
N PRO A 31 -11.84 24.41 -18.24
CA PRO A 31 -13.07 25.08 -18.64
C PRO A 31 -13.94 25.50 -17.43
N VAL A 32 -13.60 25.05 -16.22
CA VAL A 32 -14.36 25.34 -14.99
C VAL A 32 -13.92 26.66 -14.38
N ASP A 33 -12.64 26.78 -14.05
CA ASP A 33 -12.08 27.87 -13.24
C ASP A 33 -10.94 28.64 -13.94
N GLY A 34 -10.55 28.22 -15.14
CA GLY A 34 -9.54 28.91 -15.93
C GLY A 34 -8.10 28.61 -15.52
N SER A 35 -7.88 27.67 -14.59
CA SER A 35 -6.55 27.25 -14.17
C SER A 35 -5.78 26.57 -15.32
N CYS A 36 -4.47 26.80 -15.38
CA CYS A 36 -3.62 26.32 -16.47
C CYS A 36 -2.83 25.07 -16.05
N THR A 37 -2.91 24.01 -16.85
CA THR A 37 -2.06 22.82 -16.72
C THR A 37 -0.84 23.01 -17.62
N CYS A 38 0.31 23.25 -17.01
CA CYS A 38 1.56 23.53 -17.73
C CYS A 38 2.15 22.27 -18.36
N LYS A 39 2.77 22.43 -19.54
CA LYS A 39 3.57 21.38 -20.16
C LYS A 39 4.91 21.23 -19.43
N ALA A 40 5.54 20.07 -19.58
CA ALA A 40 6.86 19.82 -19.00
C ALA A 40 7.86 20.90 -19.44
N GLY A 41 8.50 21.54 -18.48
CA GLY A 41 9.45 22.64 -18.72
C GLY A 41 8.87 24.04 -18.58
N THR A 42 7.57 24.21 -18.28
CA THR A 42 6.98 25.52 -17.93
C THR A 42 6.27 25.50 -16.58
N TRP A 43 6.17 26.66 -15.94
CA TRP A 43 5.59 26.79 -14.61
C TRP A 43 4.91 28.14 -14.37
N GLY A 44 4.22 28.22 -13.23
CA GLY A 44 3.51 29.40 -12.75
C GLY A 44 2.05 29.41 -13.18
N PHE A 45 1.26 30.32 -12.59
CA PHE A 45 -0.20 30.37 -12.73
C PHE A 45 -0.71 30.40 -14.20
N GLY A 46 0.05 31.01 -15.11
CA GLY A 46 -0.26 31.07 -16.55
C GLY A 46 0.70 30.28 -17.45
N CYS A 47 1.59 29.47 -16.88
CA CYS A 47 2.60 28.69 -17.60
C CYS A 47 3.53 29.52 -18.50
N ASN A 48 3.75 30.79 -18.18
CA ASN A 48 4.57 31.71 -18.96
C ASN A 48 6.08 31.57 -18.64
N LEU A 49 6.41 31.03 -17.47
CA LEU A 49 7.80 30.91 -17.02
C LEU A 49 8.38 29.57 -17.48
N THR A 50 9.65 29.59 -17.87
CA THR A 50 10.39 28.38 -18.28
C THR A 50 11.20 27.85 -17.11
N CYS A 51 11.17 26.53 -16.92
CA CYS A 51 11.95 25.84 -15.91
C CYS A 51 13.45 25.90 -16.26
N GLN A 52 14.27 26.09 -15.24
CA GLN A 52 15.72 26.22 -15.38
C GLN A 52 16.49 25.02 -14.82
N CYS A 53 15.79 23.92 -14.53
CA CYS A 53 16.41 22.71 -13.98
C CYS A 53 17.38 22.09 -15.00
N LEU A 54 18.62 21.90 -14.57
CA LEU A 54 19.69 21.28 -15.34
C LEU A 54 19.74 19.77 -15.05
N ASN A 55 20.58 19.05 -15.80
CA ASN A 55 20.94 17.66 -15.51
C ASN A 55 19.76 16.70 -15.28
N ARG A 56 18.71 16.83 -16.11
CA ARG A 56 17.46 16.03 -16.03
C ARG A 56 16.66 16.23 -14.74
N GLY A 57 16.83 17.36 -14.05
CA GLY A 57 15.96 17.75 -12.94
C GLY A 57 14.51 17.94 -13.38
N ALA A 58 13.58 17.39 -12.62
CA ALA A 58 12.14 17.59 -12.83
C ALA A 58 11.72 18.91 -12.19
N CYS A 59 10.87 19.67 -12.87
CA CYS A 59 10.43 20.99 -12.42
C CYS A 59 9.00 20.92 -11.89
N ASN A 60 8.76 21.53 -10.74
CA ASN A 60 7.43 21.76 -10.22
C ASN A 60 6.70 22.80 -11.10
N THR A 61 5.55 22.42 -11.64
CA THR A 61 4.78 23.28 -12.56
C THR A 61 4.09 24.47 -11.86
N LEU A 62 4.03 24.48 -10.52
CA LEU A 62 3.39 25.54 -9.75
C LEU A 62 4.36 26.68 -9.42
N ASP A 63 5.53 26.35 -8.89
CA ASP A 63 6.51 27.31 -8.34
C ASP A 63 7.89 27.28 -9.01
N GLY A 64 8.10 26.37 -9.96
CA GLY A 64 9.34 26.29 -10.73
C GLY A 64 10.52 25.63 -10.01
N THR A 65 10.31 25.11 -8.80
CA THR A 65 11.36 24.44 -8.02
C THR A 65 11.82 23.15 -8.68
N CYS A 66 13.11 22.83 -8.55
CA CYS A 66 13.72 21.67 -9.19
C CYS A 66 13.87 20.50 -8.22
N THR A 67 13.37 19.34 -8.62
CA THR A 67 13.69 18.04 -8.03
C THR A 67 14.81 17.41 -8.86
N CYS A 68 16.00 17.30 -8.27
CA CYS A 68 17.18 16.87 -9.02
C CYS A 68 17.21 15.37 -9.28
N ALA A 69 17.74 14.99 -10.45
CA ALA A 69 18.06 13.61 -10.75
C ALA A 69 19.19 13.12 -9.82
N PRO A 70 19.29 11.80 -9.58
CA PRO A 70 20.33 11.25 -8.70
C PRO A 70 21.73 11.74 -9.08
N GLY A 71 22.51 12.15 -8.07
CA GLY A 71 23.87 12.67 -8.23
C GLY A 71 23.98 14.18 -8.45
N TRP A 72 22.87 14.92 -8.46
CA TRP A 72 22.85 16.37 -8.61
C TRP A 72 22.12 17.06 -7.47
N ARG A 73 22.56 18.27 -7.11
CA ARG A 73 21.96 19.15 -6.10
C ARG A 73 22.06 20.62 -6.51
N GLY A 74 21.56 21.50 -5.65
CA GLY A 74 21.46 22.93 -5.92
C GLY A 74 20.07 23.30 -6.40
N GLU A 75 19.75 24.60 -6.39
CA GLU A 75 18.40 25.08 -6.73
C GLU A 75 17.99 24.78 -8.18
N LYS A 76 18.98 24.63 -9.07
CA LYS A 76 18.78 24.30 -10.49
C LYS A 76 19.45 22.98 -10.88
N CYS A 77 19.86 22.15 -9.93
CA CYS A 77 20.58 20.90 -10.17
C CYS A 77 21.91 21.08 -10.91
N GLU A 78 22.57 22.22 -10.70
CA GLU A 78 23.83 22.62 -11.33
C GLU A 78 25.06 22.04 -10.61
N LEU A 79 24.91 21.64 -9.35
CA LEU A 79 26.01 21.11 -8.55
C LEU A 79 26.00 19.60 -8.65
N LEU A 80 27.10 19.02 -9.14
CA LEU A 80 27.33 17.58 -8.97
C LEU A 80 27.46 17.33 -7.47
N CYS A 81 26.84 16.27 -6.97
CA CYS A 81 27.12 15.78 -5.62
C CYS A 81 28.56 15.26 -5.59
N GLN A 82 29.52 16.13 -5.32
CA GLN A 82 30.93 15.81 -5.13
C GLN A 82 31.21 15.58 -3.64
N CYS A 83 31.69 14.38 -3.33
CA CYS A 83 32.42 14.10 -2.10
C CYS A 83 33.90 14.32 -2.42
N GLU A 84 34.51 15.38 -1.90
CA GLU A 84 35.96 15.53 -1.99
C GLU A 84 36.65 14.63 -0.97
N ILE A 85 37.46 13.72 -1.49
CA ILE A 85 38.40 12.89 -0.75
C ILE A 85 39.48 13.80 -0.17
N SER A 86 39.33 14.23 1.09
CA SER A 86 40.48 14.62 1.91
C SER A 86 40.16 14.46 3.40
N THR A 87 40.55 13.29 3.91
CA THR A 87 40.66 12.85 5.32
C THR A 87 39.50 11.99 5.85
N ALA A 88 39.79 10.70 5.97
CA ALA A 88 39.02 9.60 6.57
C ALA A 88 37.82 9.03 5.78
N GLU A 89 38.11 8.19 4.77
CA GLU A 89 37.40 6.95 4.42
C GLU A 89 35.85 6.97 4.47
N GLU A 90 35.24 7.77 3.59
CA GLU A 90 33.81 7.82 3.28
C GLU A 90 33.56 7.20 1.90
N THR A 91 32.73 6.16 1.79
CA THR A 91 32.31 5.61 0.50
C THR A 91 30.85 5.96 0.22
N CYS A 92 30.61 6.89 -0.70
CA CYS A 92 29.29 7.09 -1.31
C CYS A 92 29.15 6.21 -2.55
N SER A 93 28.19 5.28 -2.55
CA SER A 93 27.75 4.62 -3.78
C SER A 93 26.67 5.46 -4.45
N LEU A 94 26.73 5.50 -5.78
CA LEU A 94 25.83 6.22 -6.69
C LEU A 94 24.35 6.09 -6.30
N GLY A 95 23.69 7.22 -5.98
CA GLY A 95 22.24 7.35 -6.14
C GLY A 95 21.38 7.62 -4.91
N THR A 96 21.95 7.83 -3.71
CA THR A 96 21.16 8.18 -2.51
C THR A 96 21.72 9.44 -1.81
N PRO A 97 20.86 10.36 -1.33
CA PRO A 97 21.28 11.59 -0.64
C PRO A 97 21.58 11.37 0.85
N GLU A 98 21.68 10.12 1.31
CA GLU A 98 21.90 9.80 2.72
C GLU A 98 23.39 9.61 3.00
N LEU A 99 23.90 10.37 3.95
CA LEU A 99 25.25 10.21 4.51
C LEU A 99 25.34 8.82 5.16
N PHE A 100 26.13 7.91 4.59
CA PHE A 100 26.39 6.60 5.19
C PHE A 100 27.61 6.70 6.10
N CYS A 101 27.38 6.61 7.39
CA CYS A 101 28.44 6.47 8.37
C CYS A 101 29.11 5.11 8.27
N LYS A 102 30.44 5.07 8.45
CA LYS A 102 31.21 3.82 8.54
C LYS A 102 30.67 3.00 9.72
N ASP A 103 30.70 1.68 9.59
CA ASP A 103 30.27 0.75 10.64
C ASP A 103 30.85 1.15 11.99
N GLY A 104 29.97 1.38 12.96
CA GLY A 104 30.33 1.84 14.30
C GLY A 104 30.20 3.36 14.52
N THR A 105 29.70 4.14 13.57
CA THR A 105 29.39 5.58 13.74
C THR A 105 28.01 5.96 13.23
N TYR A 106 27.45 7.06 13.76
CA TYR A 106 26.13 7.57 13.36
C TYR A 106 25.99 9.09 13.56
N GLY A 107 24.86 9.64 13.11
CA GLY A 107 24.47 11.05 13.33
C GLY A 107 24.98 11.99 12.24
N LEU A 108 24.82 13.29 12.46
CA LEU A 108 25.29 14.30 11.51
C LEU A 108 26.81 14.25 11.40
N ASN A 109 27.34 14.10 10.18
CA ASN A 109 28.77 13.94 9.90
C ASN A 109 29.44 12.76 10.65
N CYS A 110 28.66 11.76 11.08
CA CYS A 110 29.17 10.53 11.70
C CYS A 110 30.04 10.77 12.94
N ALA A 111 29.77 11.87 13.67
CA ALA A 111 30.53 12.26 14.85
C ALA A 111 30.29 11.33 16.05
N GLU A 112 29.16 10.64 16.08
CA GLU A 112 28.79 9.76 17.18
C GLU A 112 29.26 8.33 16.93
N ARG A 113 29.59 7.61 18.00
CA ARG A 113 30.06 6.21 17.95
C ARG A 113 28.96 5.28 18.44
N CYS A 114 28.72 4.18 17.74
CA CYS A 114 27.76 3.17 18.17
C CYS A 114 28.21 2.55 19.51
N ASP A 115 27.35 2.60 20.53
CA ASP A 115 27.49 1.83 21.77
C ASP A 115 26.41 0.75 21.80
N CYS A 116 26.71 -0.38 21.17
CA CYS A 116 25.77 -1.47 20.96
C CYS A 116 26.36 -2.82 21.38
N SER A 117 25.62 -3.52 22.25
CA SER A 117 25.86 -4.91 22.64
C SER A 117 24.87 -5.83 21.94
N HIS A 118 25.33 -7.03 21.58
CA HIS A 118 24.52 -8.05 20.89
C HIS A 118 23.89 -7.58 19.57
N ALA A 119 24.58 -6.68 18.87
CA ALA A 119 24.14 -6.07 17.63
C ALA A 119 25.26 -6.05 16.61
N ASP A 120 24.89 -6.01 15.34
CA ASP A 120 25.78 -5.83 14.20
C ASP A 120 25.76 -4.36 13.77
N GLY A 121 26.40 -3.52 14.59
CA GLY A 121 26.45 -2.07 14.39
C GLY A 121 25.16 -1.34 14.76
N CYS A 122 25.06 -0.09 14.31
CA CYS A 122 23.91 0.78 14.57
C CYS A 122 23.43 1.52 13.32
N HIS A 123 22.20 2.04 13.36
CA HIS A 123 21.59 2.80 12.28
C HIS A 123 22.35 4.12 12.07
N PRO A 124 22.78 4.45 10.84
CA PRO A 124 23.73 5.54 10.58
C PRO A 124 23.19 6.94 10.89
N THR A 125 21.86 7.11 10.94
CA THR A 125 21.25 8.41 11.26
C THR A 125 20.85 8.52 12.73
N THR A 126 20.35 7.42 13.31
CA THR A 126 19.68 7.44 14.63
C THR A 126 20.51 6.81 15.74
N GLY A 127 21.53 6.02 15.41
CA GLY A 127 22.36 5.31 16.39
C GLY A 127 21.73 4.06 16.99
N HIS A 128 20.56 3.63 16.51
CA HIS A 128 19.87 2.46 17.06
C HIS A 128 20.53 1.15 16.64
N CYS A 129 20.66 0.23 17.58
CA CYS A 129 21.41 -1.01 17.39
C CYS A 129 20.68 -2.00 16.46
N ARG A 130 21.43 -2.58 15.51
CA ARG A 130 20.93 -3.63 14.61
C ARG A 130 21.11 -5.00 15.27
N CYS A 131 20.12 -5.43 16.05
CA CYS A 131 20.25 -6.63 16.90
C CYS A 131 20.54 -7.93 16.12
N LEU A 132 21.45 -8.76 16.66
CA LEU A 132 21.83 -10.04 16.07
C LEU A 132 20.67 -11.08 16.11
N PRO A 133 20.72 -12.14 15.28
CA PRO A 133 19.79 -13.27 15.39
C PRO A 133 19.80 -13.89 16.80
N GLY A 134 18.63 -14.06 17.42
CA GLY A 134 18.49 -14.42 18.86
C GLY A 134 18.22 -13.21 19.79
N TRP A 135 18.43 -12.00 19.28
CA TRP A 135 17.97 -10.73 19.83
C TRP A 135 16.88 -10.08 18.98
N SER A 136 16.45 -10.76 17.91
CA SER A 136 15.26 -10.43 17.12
C SER A 136 14.00 -10.42 17.99
N GLY A 137 13.35 -9.27 18.11
CA GLY A 137 12.25 -9.04 19.07
C GLY A 137 12.64 -8.13 20.24
N ARG A 138 13.76 -7.42 20.14
CA ARG A 138 14.17 -6.34 21.05
C ARG A 138 14.55 -5.09 20.26
N TRP A 139 14.50 -3.93 20.92
CA TRP A 139 14.77 -2.62 20.34
C TRP A 139 15.47 -1.71 21.35
N GLY A 140 15.83 -0.49 20.90
CA GLY A 140 16.49 0.52 21.75
C GLY A 140 17.99 0.26 21.96
N PRO A 141 18.62 1.00 22.89
CA PRO A 141 20.06 0.90 23.13
C PRO A 141 20.41 -0.52 23.57
N ASN A 142 21.50 -1.06 23.01
CA ASN A 142 22.02 -2.37 23.38
C ASN A 142 21.00 -3.52 23.24
N CYS A 143 19.95 -3.38 22.43
CA CYS A 143 18.92 -4.42 22.23
C CYS A 143 18.28 -4.90 23.54
N SER A 144 18.11 -3.98 24.50
CA SER A 144 17.70 -4.31 25.87
C SER A 144 16.19 -4.25 26.08
N LEU A 145 15.44 -3.53 25.24
CA LEU A 145 13.99 -3.38 25.41
C LEU A 145 13.23 -4.46 24.62
N PRO A 146 12.31 -5.22 25.24
CA PRO A 146 11.52 -6.21 24.52
C PRO A 146 10.48 -5.56 23.61
N CYS A 147 10.24 -6.19 22.46
CA CYS A 147 9.10 -5.91 21.61
C CYS A 147 7.87 -6.69 22.10
N TYR A 148 6.73 -6.02 22.16
CA TYR A 148 5.48 -6.60 22.65
C TYR A 148 4.50 -7.03 21.54
N CYS A 149 4.99 -7.13 20.31
CA CYS A 149 4.21 -7.49 19.13
C CYS A 149 3.69 -8.93 19.21
N LYS A 150 2.45 -9.14 18.73
CA LYS A 150 1.76 -10.43 18.74
C LYS A 150 1.50 -10.93 17.32
N ASN A 151 1.06 -12.19 17.21
CA ASN A 151 0.60 -12.79 15.94
C ASN A 151 1.65 -12.78 14.82
N GLY A 152 2.92 -13.05 15.16
CA GLY A 152 4.01 -13.12 14.17
C GLY A 152 4.43 -11.76 13.59
N ALA A 153 4.02 -10.66 14.23
CA ALA A 153 4.45 -9.32 13.87
C ALA A 153 5.93 -9.07 14.19
N SER A 154 6.59 -8.30 13.33
CA SER A 154 7.92 -7.74 13.57
C SER A 154 7.82 -6.42 14.35
N CYS A 155 8.94 -5.95 14.89
CA CYS A 155 9.05 -4.62 15.47
C CYS A 155 10.19 -3.85 14.81
N SER A 156 9.99 -2.54 14.71
CA SER A 156 11.03 -1.58 14.38
C SER A 156 12.16 -1.64 15.42
N PRO A 157 13.42 -1.73 14.99
CA PRO A 157 14.56 -1.71 15.91
C PRO A 157 14.78 -0.31 16.52
N ASP A 158 14.28 0.75 15.87
CA ASP A 158 14.44 2.13 16.31
C ASP A 158 13.51 2.47 17.49
N ASP A 159 12.23 2.16 17.38
CA ASP A 159 11.21 2.64 18.33
C ASP A 159 10.30 1.53 18.88
N GLY A 160 10.55 0.27 18.50
CA GLY A 160 9.78 -0.88 18.96
C GLY A 160 8.36 -0.95 18.39
N ILE A 161 8.00 -0.07 17.45
CA ILE A 161 6.67 -0.07 16.83
C ILE A 161 6.48 -1.36 16.04
N CYS A 162 5.32 -2.00 16.22
CA CYS A 162 5.01 -3.25 15.56
C CYS A 162 4.57 -3.06 14.11
N GLU A 163 5.18 -3.82 13.21
CA GLU A 163 4.67 -4.04 11.87
C GLU A 163 3.87 -5.36 11.86
N CYS A 164 2.56 -5.22 11.69
CA CYS A 164 1.64 -6.35 11.83
C CYS A 164 1.69 -7.27 10.62
N ALA A 165 1.73 -8.59 10.90
CA ALA A 165 1.49 -9.60 9.88
C ALA A 165 0.11 -9.40 9.21
N PRO A 166 -0.08 -9.88 7.96
CA PRO A 166 -1.36 -9.76 7.26
C PRO A 166 -2.54 -10.25 8.09
N GLY A 167 -3.61 -9.46 8.08
CA GLY A 167 -4.85 -9.74 8.80
C GLY A 167 -4.88 -9.28 10.25
N PHE A 168 -3.83 -8.64 10.76
CA PHE A 168 -3.79 -8.09 12.11
C PHE A 168 -3.56 -6.57 12.12
N ARG A 169 -3.95 -5.93 13.21
CA ARG A 169 -3.87 -4.49 13.43
C ARG A 169 -3.72 -4.11 14.89
N GLY A 170 -3.48 -2.82 15.11
CA GLY A 170 -3.28 -2.21 16.42
C GLY A 170 -1.80 -2.11 16.77
N THR A 171 -1.48 -1.35 17.81
CA THR A 171 -0.09 -1.03 18.20
C THR A 171 0.73 -2.26 18.57
N THR A 172 0.07 -3.33 19.06
CA THR A 172 0.70 -4.62 19.41
C THR A 172 0.31 -5.76 18.47
N CYS A 173 -0.44 -5.48 17.40
CA CYS A 173 -0.94 -6.47 16.44
C CYS A 173 -1.82 -7.58 17.04
N GLN A 174 -2.40 -7.35 18.23
CA GLN A 174 -3.26 -8.36 18.89
C GLN A 174 -4.64 -8.49 18.24
N ARG A 175 -5.12 -7.48 17.52
CA ARG A 175 -6.48 -7.43 16.98
C ARG A 175 -6.46 -7.91 15.54
N ILE A 176 -7.46 -8.68 15.14
CA ILE A 176 -7.68 -8.97 13.73
C ILE A 176 -8.19 -7.72 12.98
N CYS A 177 -8.10 -7.73 11.65
CA CYS A 177 -8.73 -6.72 10.81
C CYS A 177 -10.22 -6.59 11.13
N SER A 178 -10.74 -5.36 11.04
CA SER A 178 -12.15 -5.12 11.23
C SER A 178 -12.98 -5.89 10.19
N PRO A 179 -14.21 -6.32 10.52
CA PRO A 179 -15.09 -7.00 9.56
C PRO A 179 -15.18 -6.22 8.24
N GLY A 180 -15.01 -6.92 7.12
CA GLY A 180 -14.99 -6.29 5.79
C GLY A 180 -13.60 -5.91 5.28
N PHE A 181 -12.54 -6.14 6.05
CA PHE A 181 -11.15 -5.85 5.62
C PHE A 181 -10.21 -7.03 5.89
N TYR A 182 -9.18 -7.17 5.06
CA TYR A 182 -8.19 -8.22 5.17
C TYR A 182 -6.80 -7.80 4.67
N GLY A 183 -5.81 -8.68 4.85
CA GLY A 183 -4.46 -8.53 4.28
C GLY A 183 -3.54 -7.60 5.08
N HIS A 184 -2.40 -7.24 4.49
CA HIS A 184 -1.41 -6.39 5.15
C HIS A 184 -1.98 -4.98 5.42
N ARG A 185 -1.80 -4.48 6.65
CA ARG A 185 -2.37 -3.20 7.12
C ARG A 185 -3.89 -3.09 6.99
N CYS A 186 -4.61 -4.22 6.81
CA CYS A 186 -6.05 -4.26 6.57
C CYS A 186 -6.53 -3.34 5.43
N SER A 187 -5.69 -3.15 4.40
CA SER A 187 -5.98 -2.22 3.31
C SER A 187 -6.90 -2.77 2.23
N GLN A 188 -7.14 -4.09 2.22
CA GLN A 188 -7.97 -4.75 1.20
C GLN A 188 -9.39 -4.93 1.74
N THR A 189 -10.38 -4.57 0.93
CA THR A 189 -11.79 -4.76 1.25
C THR A 189 -12.24 -6.18 0.88
N CYS A 190 -12.99 -6.83 1.75
CA CYS A 190 -13.57 -8.15 1.48
C CYS A 190 -14.45 -8.12 0.21
N PRO A 191 -14.44 -9.19 -0.60
CA PRO A 191 -15.43 -9.35 -1.64
C PRO A 191 -16.83 -9.56 -1.03
N GLN A 192 -17.87 -9.43 -1.85
CA GLN A 192 -19.24 -9.66 -1.41
C GLN A 192 -19.54 -11.16 -1.32
N CYS A 193 -19.31 -11.74 -0.15
CA CYS A 193 -19.67 -13.12 0.14
C CYS A 193 -21.19 -13.24 0.37
N VAL A 194 -21.87 -14.08 -0.43
CA VAL A 194 -23.34 -14.16 -0.44
C VAL A 194 -23.86 -15.06 0.68
N HIS A 195 -23.55 -16.36 0.63
CA HIS A 195 -23.96 -17.34 1.64
C HIS A 195 -22.78 -17.75 2.51
N SER A 196 -22.33 -16.84 3.37
CA SER A 196 -21.11 -16.97 4.18
C SER A 196 -21.40 -16.70 5.66
N SER A 197 -20.57 -17.27 6.55
CA SER A 197 -20.63 -17.03 8.00
C SER A 197 -20.22 -15.61 8.41
N GLY A 198 -19.52 -14.89 7.53
CA GLY A 198 -19.09 -13.50 7.74
C GLY A 198 -18.54 -12.85 6.46
N PRO A 199 -17.99 -11.63 6.56
CA PRO A 199 -17.62 -10.83 5.38
C PRO A 199 -16.48 -11.41 4.55
N CYS A 200 -15.39 -11.86 5.18
CA CYS A 200 -14.35 -12.70 4.61
C CYS A 200 -13.30 -12.99 5.69
N HIS A 201 -12.39 -13.93 5.43
CA HIS A 201 -11.29 -14.26 6.32
C HIS A 201 -10.28 -13.11 6.39
N HIS A 202 -9.98 -12.61 7.59
CA HIS A 202 -9.17 -11.41 7.82
C HIS A 202 -7.73 -11.50 7.28
N ILE A 203 -7.17 -12.70 7.08
CA ILE A 203 -5.81 -12.86 6.51
C ILE A 203 -5.86 -13.00 4.99
N THR A 204 -6.74 -13.86 4.48
CA THR A 204 -6.69 -14.36 3.10
C THR A 204 -7.73 -13.72 2.18
N GLY A 205 -8.76 -13.07 2.73
CA GLY A 205 -9.85 -12.51 1.94
C GLY A 205 -10.89 -13.53 1.45
N LEU A 206 -10.73 -14.80 1.81
CA LEU A 206 -11.62 -15.87 1.35
C LEU A 206 -12.94 -15.89 2.11
N CYS A 207 -14.04 -16.18 1.43
CA CYS A 207 -15.35 -16.40 2.03
C CYS A 207 -15.41 -17.76 2.73
N ASP A 208 -16.05 -17.83 3.90
CA ASP A 208 -16.32 -19.09 4.60
C ASP A 208 -17.77 -19.51 4.33
N CYS A 209 -17.96 -20.31 3.28
CA CYS A 209 -19.28 -20.68 2.79
C CYS A 209 -20.07 -21.50 3.81
N LEU A 210 -21.36 -21.18 3.92
CA LEU A 210 -22.32 -21.97 4.67
C LEU A 210 -22.52 -23.34 3.99
N PRO A 211 -22.92 -24.39 4.75
CA PRO A 211 -23.23 -25.69 4.17
C PRO A 211 -24.25 -25.59 3.02
N GLY A 212 -24.00 -26.33 1.94
CA GLY A 212 -24.82 -26.29 0.72
C GLY A 212 -24.42 -25.24 -0.30
N PHE A 213 -23.43 -24.39 0.00
CA PHE A 213 -22.89 -23.39 -0.92
C PHE A 213 -21.38 -23.54 -1.12
N THR A 214 -20.90 -23.11 -2.29
CA THR A 214 -19.51 -23.17 -2.72
C THR A 214 -19.16 -22.00 -3.65
N GLY A 215 -17.93 -21.99 -4.15
CA GLY A 215 -17.38 -20.94 -5.00
C GLY A 215 -16.68 -19.84 -4.18
N ALA A 216 -15.90 -19.01 -4.87
CA ALA A 216 -15.08 -17.96 -4.22
C ALA A 216 -15.92 -16.92 -3.46
N LEU A 217 -17.17 -16.71 -3.86
CA LEU A 217 -18.12 -15.76 -3.28
C LEU A 217 -19.30 -16.44 -2.56
N CYS A 218 -19.29 -17.76 -2.42
CA CYS A 218 -20.39 -18.55 -1.86
C CYS A 218 -21.74 -18.29 -2.55
N ASN A 219 -21.71 -18.07 -3.86
CA ASN A 219 -22.88 -17.79 -4.69
C ASN A 219 -23.35 -19.01 -5.49
N GLU A 220 -22.63 -20.13 -5.40
CA GLU A 220 -22.96 -21.37 -6.09
C GLU A 220 -23.56 -22.35 -5.08
N VAL A 221 -24.65 -23.02 -5.45
CA VAL A 221 -25.15 -24.16 -4.68
C VAL A 221 -24.25 -25.36 -4.93
N CYS A 222 -24.12 -26.26 -3.96
CA CYS A 222 -23.37 -27.50 -4.17
C CYS A 222 -23.80 -28.22 -5.45
N PRO A 223 -22.83 -28.75 -6.22
CA PRO A 223 -23.15 -29.48 -7.44
C PRO A 223 -23.97 -30.73 -7.11
N SER A 224 -24.79 -31.16 -8.07
CA SER A 224 -25.68 -32.30 -7.92
C SER A 224 -24.96 -33.52 -7.36
N GLY A 225 -25.55 -34.13 -6.32
CA GLY A 225 -24.97 -35.29 -5.64
C GLY A 225 -23.94 -34.96 -4.55
N ARG A 226 -23.74 -33.68 -4.22
CA ARG A 226 -22.90 -33.26 -3.08
C ARG A 226 -23.67 -32.41 -2.08
N PHE A 227 -23.25 -32.45 -0.82
CA PHE A 227 -23.86 -31.69 0.27
C PHE A 227 -22.86 -31.26 1.35
N GLY A 228 -23.30 -30.40 2.26
CA GLY A 228 -22.56 -30.00 3.46
C GLY A 228 -21.54 -28.89 3.22
N LYS A 229 -20.64 -28.69 4.19
CA LYS A 229 -19.60 -27.64 4.11
C LYS A 229 -18.58 -27.98 3.01
N ASN A 230 -18.26 -27.00 2.16
CA ASN A 230 -17.41 -27.16 0.97
C ASN A 230 -17.87 -28.27 0.02
N CYS A 231 -19.14 -28.69 0.09
CA CYS A 231 -19.70 -29.80 -0.72
C CYS A 231 -18.88 -31.11 -0.60
N ALA A 232 -18.26 -31.33 0.56
CA ALA A 232 -17.40 -32.48 0.77
C ALA A 232 -18.19 -33.79 0.89
N GLY A 233 -19.46 -33.72 1.33
CA GLY A 233 -20.34 -34.87 1.44
C GLY A 233 -20.87 -35.35 0.09
N ILE A 234 -21.08 -36.66 -0.04
CA ILE A 234 -21.67 -37.28 -1.24
C ILE A 234 -23.08 -37.77 -0.90
N CYS A 235 -24.04 -37.45 -1.75
CA CYS A 235 -25.42 -37.90 -1.60
C CYS A 235 -25.60 -39.33 -2.12
N THR A 236 -26.45 -40.10 -1.46
CA THR A 236 -26.74 -41.51 -1.78
C THR A 236 -28.19 -41.74 -2.17
N CYS A 237 -28.90 -40.71 -2.63
CA CYS A 237 -30.31 -40.81 -3.00
C CYS A 237 -30.52 -41.82 -4.14
N THR A 238 -31.42 -42.78 -3.94
CA THR A 238 -31.79 -43.79 -4.93
C THR A 238 -32.96 -43.33 -5.80
N ASN A 239 -33.25 -44.05 -6.89
CA ASN A 239 -34.41 -43.80 -7.77
C ASN A 239 -34.48 -42.35 -8.31
N ASN A 240 -33.32 -41.77 -8.59
CA ASN A 240 -33.17 -40.41 -9.12
C ASN A 240 -33.66 -39.29 -8.17
N GLY A 241 -33.85 -39.57 -6.87
CA GLY A 241 -34.27 -38.55 -5.91
C GLY A 241 -33.34 -37.34 -5.83
N THR A 242 -33.90 -36.15 -5.62
CA THR A 242 -33.14 -34.90 -5.54
C THR A 242 -32.52 -34.77 -4.15
N CYS A 243 -31.20 -34.57 -4.09
CA CYS A 243 -30.49 -34.37 -2.82
C CYS A 243 -30.57 -32.91 -2.35
N ASN A 244 -30.85 -32.71 -1.06
CA ASN A 244 -30.71 -31.43 -0.40
C ASN A 244 -29.21 -31.11 -0.18
N PRO A 245 -28.71 -29.99 -0.72
CA PRO A 245 -27.29 -29.64 -0.65
C PRO A 245 -26.83 -29.28 0.78
N ILE A 246 -27.74 -28.99 1.70
CA ILE A 246 -27.40 -28.55 3.07
C ILE A 246 -27.22 -29.75 4.00
N ASP A 247 -28.22 -30.63 4.05
CA ASP A 247 -28.37 -31.63 5.12
C ASP A 247 -28.36 -33.09 4.65
N ARG A 248 -28.17 -33.36 3.35
CA ARG A 248 -28.20 -34.68 2.69
C ARG A 248 -29.59 -35.26 2.42
N SER A 249 -30.66 -34.67 2.94
CA SER A 249 -32.00 -35.25 2.82
C SER A 249 -32.40 -35.48 1.34
N CYS A 250 -33.10 -36.57 1.07
CA CYS A 250 -33.52 -36.94 -0.28
C CYS A 250 -35.00 -36.62 -0.50
N GLN A 251 -35.29 -35.79 -1.50
CA GLN A 251 -36.65 -35.56 -1.95
C GLN A 251 -37.03 -36.60 -3.01
N CYS A 252 -38.01 -37.43 -2.68
CA CYS A 252 -38.48 -38.52 -3.52
C CYS A 252 -39.47 -38.01 -4.59
N TYR A 253 -39.44 -38.62 -5.78
CA TYR A 253 -40.49 -38.43 -6.79
C TYR A 253 -41.79 -39.13 -6.38
N PRO A 254 -42.96 -38.71 -6.91
CA PRO A 254 -44.24 -39.38 -6.63
C PRO A 254 -44.16 -40.90 -6.83
N GLY A 255 -44.68 -41.66 -5.87
CA GLY A 255 -44.61 -43.14 -5.85
C GLY A 255 -43.49 -43.73 -4.99
N TRP A 256 -42.63 -42.89 -4.39
CA TRP A 256 -41.53 -43.32 -3.52
C TRP A 256 -41.62 -42.63 -2.14
N ILE A 257 -41.23 -43.35 -1.08
CA ILE A 257 -41.12 -42.82 0.29
C ILE A 257 -39.66 -42.89 0.76
N GLY A 258 -39.23 -41.90 1.53
CA GLY A 258 -37.84 -41.79 2.00
C GLY A 258 -37.70 -42.14 3.49
N SER A 259 -36.62 -42.83 3.82
CA SER A 259 -36.04 -42.94 5.17
C SER A 259 -34.51 -42.91 5.03
N ASP A 260 -33.85 -42.20 5.94
CA ASP A 260 -32.42 -41.83 5.96
C ASP A 260 -31.43 -42.87 5.40
#